data_AF-A0A9X4EPQ7-F1
#
_entry.id   AF-A0A9X4EPQ7-F1
#
_cell.length_a   1.000
_cell.length_b   1.000
_cell.length_c   1.000
_cell.angle_alpha   90.00
_cell.angle_beta   90.00
_cell.angle_gamma   90.00
#
_symmetry.space_group_name_H-M   'P 1'
#
loop_
_entity.id
_entity.type
_entity.pdbx_description
1 polymer ?
#
loop_
_entity_poly.entity_id
_entity_poly.type
_entity_poly.pdbx_seq_one_letter_code
_entity_poly.pdbx_strand_id
1 'polypeptide(L)'
;MNLTEKNIDDIIQKSNFSSFMNNSKWEKLFDNLVKEFDSVFIKYKLIGREKVLETEFDFVDFYPFFIEPILYKEIEWVEFPEKMQMINNKRISKQTISEHSQDITKIKNLINKIGDFDIEKYNGILRLYGYK
;
A
#
# COMPACT_ATOMS: atom_id res chain seq x y z
N MET A 1 2.53 -24.19 -23.51
CA MET A 1 2.68 -22.85 -22.91
C MET A 1 3.57 -23.03 -21.69
N ASN A 2 4.83 -22.59 -21.78
CA ASN A 2 5.95 -23.02 -20.93
C ASN A 2 5.83 -22.45 -19.51
N LEU A 3 5.65 -23.33 -18.51
CA LEU A 3 5.65 -23.00 -17.08
C LEU A 3 7.05 -22.60 -16.55
N THR A 4 8.10 -22.78 -17.36
CA THR A 4 9.50 -22.52 -17.01
C THR A 4 9.91 -21.07 -17.18
N GLU A 5 9.41 -20.36 -18.20
CA GLU A 5 9.77 -18.96 -18.47
C GLU A 5 9.21 -18.01 -17.40
N LYS A 6 7.96 -18.23 -16.97
CA LYS A 6 7.30 -17.43 -15.94
C LYS A 6 8.05 -17.44 -14.60
N ASN A 7 8.56 -18.61 -14.21
CA ASN A 7 9.33 -18.75 -12.97
C ASN A 7 10.68 -18.04 -13.04
N ILE A 8 11.30 -17.97 -14.22
CA ILE A 8 12.61 -17.31 -14.39
C ILE A 8 12.44 -15.79 -14.32
N ASP A 9 11.41 -15.22 -14.95
CA ASP A 9 11.14 -13.79 -14.87
C ASP A 9 10.79 -13.33 -13.45
N ASP A 10 10.01 -14.12 -12.69
CA ASP A 10 9.72 -13.85 -11.28
C ASP A 10 10.99 -13.89 -10.41
N ILE A 11 11.94 -14.78 -10.73
CA ILE A 11 13.24 -14.89 -10.04
C ILE A 11 14.17 -13.72 -10.41
N ILE A 12 14.20 -13.32 -11.68
CA ILE A 12 15.03 -12.21 -12.17
C ILE A 12 14.50 -10.87 -11.62
N GLN A 13 13.18 -10.66 -11.59
CA GLN A 13 12.61 -9.47 -10.94
C GLN A 13 13.02 -9.41 -9.47
N LYS A 14 12.93 -10.51 -8.70
CA LYS A 14 13.39 -10.56 -7.30
C LYS A 14 14.86 -10.17 -7.11
N SER A 15 15.73 -10.42 -8.09
CA SER A 15 17.17 -10.12 -7.98
C SER A 15 17.56 -8.65 -8.16
N ASN A 16 16.66 -7.79 -8.66
CA ASN A 16 16.97 -6.39 -8.98
C ASN A 16 16.29 -5.36 -8.07
N PHE A 17 15.49 -5.80 -7.10
CA PHE A 17 14.84 -4.85 -6.18
C PHE A 17 15.78 -4.43 -5.05
N SER A 18 16.02 -3.13 -4.94
CA SER A 18 16.62 -2.57 -3.74
C SER A 18 15.53 -2.36 -2.69
N SER A 19 15.75 -2.84 -1.46
CA SER A 19 14.80 -2.63 -0.36
C SER A 19 15.00 -1.25 0.26
N PHE A 20 13.97 -0.41 0.23
CA PHE A 20 13.97 0.93 0.82
C PHE A 20 13.28 0.97 2.19
N MET A 21 12.57 -0.10 2.54
CA MET A 21 11.79 -0.22 3.77
C MET A 21 12.10 -1.49 4.58
N ASN A 22 12.10 -1.35 5.90
CA ASN A 22 12.14 -2.46 6.84
C ASN A 22 10.84 -2.50 7.67
N ASN A 23 10.60 -3.62 8.35
CA ASN A 23 9.39 -3.82 9.15
C ASN A 23 9.16 -2.69 10.16
N SER A 24 10.19 -2.26 10.89
CA SER A 24 10.05 -1.20 11.89
C SER A 24 9.69 0.15 11.29
N LYS A 25 10.13 0.46 10.06
CA LYS A 25 9.71 1.67 9.34
C LYS A 25 8.25 1.56 8.90
N TRP A 26 7.81 0.40 8.39
CA TRP A 26 6.41 0.15 8.04
C TRP A 26 5.50 0.27 9.26
N GLU A 27 5.88 -0.36 10.37
CA GLU A 27 5.13 -0.33 11.62
C GLU A 27 4.95 1.11 12.10
N LYS A 28 6.03 1.90 12.15
CA LYS A 28 5.98 3.31 12.52
C LYS A 28 5.11 4.12 11.56
N LEU A 29 5.21 3.87 10.26
CA LEU A 29 4.41 4.56 9.25
C LEU A 29 2.91 4.36 9.52
N PHE A 30 2.47 3.11 9.60
CA PHE A 30 1.06 2.76 9.76
C PHE A 30 0.52 3.16 11.14
N ASP A 31 1.31 3.03 12.21
CA ASP A 31 0.96 3.51 13.54
C ASP A 31 0.71 5.02 13.57
N ASN A 32 1.58 5.80 12.91
CA ASN A 32 1.40 7.25 12.86
C ASN A 32 0.22 7.66 11.96
N LEU A 33 -0.05 6.93 10.88
CA LEU A 33 -1.20 7.18 10.02
C LEU A 33 -2.52 7.01 10.79
N VAL A 34 -2.70 5.90 11.51
CA VAL A 34 -3.92 5.64 12.28
C VAL A 34 -4.08 6.58 13.50
N LYS A 35 -2.97 7.12 14.03
CA LYS A 35 -3.02 8.13 15.09
C LYS A 35 -3.48 9.50 14.60
N GLU A 36 -3.13 9.87 13.37
CA GLU A 36 -3.39 11.20 12.81
C GLU A 36 -4.68 11.27 11.98
N PHE A 37 -5.16 10.12 11.50
CA PHE A 37 -6.33 9.98 10.63
C PHE A 37 -7.25 8.88 11.15
N ASP A 38 -8.56 9.14 11.17
CA ASP A 38 -9.56 8.14 11.56
C ASP A 38 -9.50 6.90 10.66
N SER A 39 -9.29 7.11 9.36
CA SER A 39 -8.96 6.06 8.40
C SER A 39 -8.18 6.62 7.21
N VAL A 40 -7.40 5.76 6.56
CA VAL A 40 -6.63 6.07 5.35
C VAL A 40 -6.91 5.03 4.28
N PHE A 41 -7.29 5.48 3.09
CA PHE A 41 -7.47 4.58 1.96
C PHE A 41 -6.14 4.35 1.26
N ILE A 42 -5.80 3.08 1.09
CA ILE A 42 -4.54 2.68 0.46
C ILE A 42 -4.77 1.68 -0.67
N LYS A 43 -3.90 1.77 -1.68
CA LYS A 43 -3.68 0.69 -2.64
C LYS A 43 -2.27 0.15 -2.44
N TYR A 44 -2.06 -1.14 -2.60
CA TYR A 44 -0.74 -1.72 -2.47
C TYR A 44 -0.52 -2.85 -3.46
N LYS A 45 0.74 -3.02 -3.86
CA LYS A 45 1.21 -4.11 -4.71
C LYS A 45 2.25 -4.92 -3.96
N LEU A 46 2.15 -6.23 -4.07
CA LEU A 46 3.15 -7.15 -3.53
C LEU A 46 4.12 -7.56 -4.64
N ILE A 47 5.40 -7.72 -4.29
CA ILE A 47 6.46 -8.18 -5.18
C ILE A 47 6.06 -9.52 -5.80
N GLY A 48 6.23 -9.64 -7.12
CA GLY A 48 5.89 -10.84 -7.87
C GLY A 48 4.38 -11.13 -7.96
N ARG A 49 3.52 -10.15 -7.61
CA ARG A 49 2.07 -10.25 -7.83
C ARG A 49 1.60 -9.13 -8.75
N GLU A 50 0.89 -9.52 -9.80
CA GLU A 50 0.25 -8.59 -10.74
C GLU A 50 -0.95 -7.86 -10.12
N LYS A 51 -1.58 -8.45 -9.10
CA LYS A 51 -2.81 -7.92 -8.52
C LYS A 51 -2.51 -6.78 -7.56
N VAL A 52 -3.06 -5.60 -7.86
CA VAL A 52 -3.16 -4.48 -6.92
C VAL A 52 -4.33 -4.74 -5.96
N LEU A 53 -4.07 -4.56 -4.68
CA LEU A 53 -5.06 -4.69 -3.61
C LEU A 53 -5.41 -3.30 -3.08
N GLU A 54 -6.64 -3.14 -2.64
CA GLU A 54 -7.19 -1.89 -2.14
C GLU A 54 -7.83 -2.16 -0.78
N THR A 55 -7.57 -1.31 0.21
CA THR A 55 -8.15 -1.43 1.54
C THR A 55 -8.28 -0.06 2.21
N GLU A 56 -9.27 0.06 3.07
CA GLU A 56 -9.29 1.09 4.10
C GLU A 56 -8.39 0.61 5.24
N PHE A 57 -7.62 1.54 5.81
CA PHE A 57 -6.69 1.29 6.90
C PHE A 57 -7.06 2.21 8.07
N ASP A 58 -7.74 1.66 9.06
CA ASP A 58 -8.39 2.34 10.18
C ASP A 58 -7.90 1.85 11.55
N PHE A 59 -7.21 0.71 11.60
CA PHE A 59 -6.53 0.24 12.80
C PHE A 59 -5.24 -0.49 12.42
N VAL A 60 -4.33 -0.57 13.38
CA VAL A 60 -3.17 -1.44 13.24
C VAL A 60 -3.27 -2.63 14.18
N ASP A 61 -3.50 -3.81 13.61
CA ASP A 61 -3.53 -5.08 14.34
C ASP A 61 -2.11 -5.59 14.56
N PHE A 62 -1.37 -4.90 15.41
CA PHE A 62 -0.09 -5.41 15.91
C PHE A 62 -0.37 -6.35 17.08
N TYR A 63 -0.75 -7.60 16.76
CA TYR A 63 -0.81 -8.77 17.65
C TYR A 63 -2.14 -8.95 18.42
N PRO A 64 -2.75 -10.17 18.48
CA PRO A 64 -2.32 -11.46 17.93
C PRO A 64 -2.98 -11.84 16.58
N PHE A 65 -3.86 -11.00 16.03
CA PHE A 65 -4.56 -11.29 14.77
C PHE A 65 -3.78 -10.68 13.60
N PHE A 66 -2.57 -11.21 13.43
CA PHE A 66 -1.60 -10.81 12.41
C PHE A 66 -2.15 -11.06 11.00
N ILE A 67 -2.62 -10.01 10.33
CA ILE A 67 -2.49 -9.91 8.86
C ILE A 67 -1.07 -9.35 8.57
N GLU A 68 -0.12 -10.18 9.01
CA GLU A 68 1.22 -10.42 8.47
C GLU A 68 2.21 -9.26 8.24
N PRO A 69 3.22 -9.10 9.12
CA PRO A 69 4.49 -8.43 8.80
C PRO A 69 5.24 -9.05 7.62
N ILE A 70 4.81 -10.24 7.18
CA ILE A 70 5.24 -10.86 5.92
C ILE A 70 4.81 -9.98 4.74
N LEU A 71 3.57 -9.46 4.77
CA LEU A 71 3.09 -8.53 3.74
C LEU A 71 4.01 -7.31 3.67
N TYR A 72 4.42 -6.71 4.79
CA TYR A 72 5.32 -5.56 4.78
C TYR A 72 6.67 -5.80 4.09
N LYS A 73 7.22 -7.01 4.20
CA LYS A 73 8.45 -7.40 3.48
C LYS A 73 8.21 -7.68 2.01
N GLU A 74 6.97 -7.93 1.63
CA GLU A 74 6.58 -8.21 0.25
C GLU A 74 5.93 -7.00 -0.44
N ILE A 75 5.69 -5.87 0.24
CA ILE A 75 5.11 -4.68 -0.39
C ILE A 75 6.13 -4.02 -1.31
N GLU A 76 5.83 -4.03 -2.60
CA GLU A 76 6.57 -3.28 -3.62
C GLU A 76 6.33 -1.78 -3.45
N TRP A 77 5.07 -1.36 -3.36
CA TRP A 77 4.67 0.01 -3.10
C TRP A 77 3.29 0.12 -2.43
N VAL A 78 3.06 1.25 -1.77
CA VAL A 78 1.77 1.70 -1.24
C VAL A 78 1.40 3.04 -1.87
N GLU A 79 0.15 3.19 -2.25
CA GLU A 79 -0.42 4.41 -2.80
C GLU A 79 -1.51 4.96 -1.91
N PHE A 80 -1.49 6.28 -1.77
CA PHE A 80 -2.49 7.10 -1.12
C PHE A 80 -3.16 7.97 -2.19
N PRO A 81 -4.29 7.52 -2.76
CA PRO A 81 -5.02 8.30 -3.75
C PRO A 81 -5.79 9.44 -3.07
N GLU A 82 -5.82 10.64 -3.67
CA GLU A 82 -6.61 11.78 -3.16
C GLU A 82 -8.10 11.51 -3.19
N LYS A 83 -8.55 10.73 -4.18
CA LYS A 83 -9.95 10.34 -4.36
C LYS A 83 -10.01 8.84 -4.61
N MET A 84 -10.95 8.18 -3.95
CA MET A 84 -11.20 6.75 -4.12
C MET A 84 -12.70 6.48 -4.19
N GLN A 85 -13.07 5.63 -5.15
CA GLN A 85 -14.42 5.10 -5.26
C GLN A 85 -14.45 3.73 -4.62
N MET A 86 -15.28 3.56 -3.59
CA MET A 86 -15.48 2.26 -2.94
C MET A 86 -16.83 1.68 -3.31
N ILE A 87 -16.80 0.39 -3.66
CA ILE A 87 -18.00 -0.37 -3.97
C ILE A 87 -18.55 -0.91 -2.66
N ASN A 88 -19.59 -0.26 -2.14
CA ASN A 88 -20.25 -0.67 -0.90
C ASN A 88 -21.09 -1.94 -1.09
N ASN A 89 -21.64 -2.14 -2.28
CA ASN A 89 -22.44 -3.32 -2.61
C ASN A 89 -21.90 -3.99 -3.87
N LYS A 90 -21.32 -5.18 -3.69
CA LYS A 90 -20.73 -5.97 -4.78
C LYS A 90 -21.78 -6.59 -5.71
N ARG A 91 -23.06 -6.56 -5.34
CA ARG A 91 -24.14 -7.04 -6.19
C ARG A 91 -24.43 -5.99 -7.27
N ILE A 92 -24.11 -6.33 -8.52
CA ILE A 92 -24.24 -5.46 -9.71
C ILE A 92 -25.61 -4.75 -9.75
N SER A 93 -26.70 -5.45 -9.43
CA SER A 93 -28.06 -4.90 -9.47
C SER A 93 -28.37 -3.84 -8.40
N LYS A 94 -27.51 -3.65 -7.40
CA LYS A 94 -27.69 -2.71 -6.29
C LYS A 94 -26.36 -2.04 -5.92
N GLN A 95 -25.47 -1.89 -6.89
CA GLN A 95 -24.13 -1.37 -6.65
C GLN A 95 -24.20 0.08 -6.21
N THR A 96 -23.79 0.35 -4.98
CA THR A 96 -23.63 1.71 -4.46
C THR A 96 -22.15 2.04 -4.42
N ILE A 97 -21.78 3.19 -4.96
CA ILE A 97 -20.42 3.72 -4.95
C ILE A 97 -20.40 4.87 -3.95
N SER A 98 -19.48 4.83 -2.98
CA SER A 98 -19.12 6.00 -2.18
C SER A 98 -17.84 6.61 -2.72
N GLU A 99 -17.82 7.94 -2.77
CA GLU A 99 -16.61 8.70 -3.07
C GLU A 99 -16.00 9.16 -1.75
N HIS A 100 -14.73 8.80 -1.54
CA HIS A 100 -13.95 9.22 -0.40
C HIS A 100 -12.80 10.09 -0.90
N SER A 101 -12.51 11.16 -0.16
CA SER A 101 -11.38 12.04 -0.42
C SER A 101 -10.46 12.11 0.80
N GLN A 102 -9.15 12.11 0.58
CA GLN A 102 -8.15 12.24 1.64
C GLN A 102 -7.08 13.29 1.28
N ASP A 103 -6.59 14.00 2.29
CA ASP A 103 -5.58 15.03 2.10
C ASP A 103 -4.18 14.41 1.93
N ILE A 104 -3.81 14.17 0.68
CA ILE A 104 -2.50 13.62 0.30
C ILE A 104 -1.33 14.53 0.71
N THR A 105 -1.57 15.83 0.89
CA THR A 105 -0.52 16.77 1.31
C THR A 105 -0.25 16.59 2.79
N LYS A 106 -1.31 16.43 3.60
CA LYS A 106 -1.19 16.09 5.02
C LYS A 106 -0.53 14.73 5.21
N ILE A 107 -0.93 13.71 4.43
CA ILE A 107 -0.31 12.38 4.46
C ILE A 107 1.19 12.47 4.12
N LYS A 108 1.55 13.17 3.04
CA LYS A 108 2.96 13.38 2.67
C LYS A 108 3.77 14.06 3.79
N ASN A 109 3.21 15.09 4.41
CA ASN A 109 3.86 15.79 5.50
C ASN A 109 4.06 14.89 6.72
N LEU A 110 3.10 14.02 7.03
CA LEU A 110 3.25 13.02 8.08
C LEU A 110 4.36 12.02 7.76
N ILE A 111 4.37 11.45 6.55
CA ILE A 111 5.40 10.52 6.08
C ILE A 111 6.79 11.14 6.24
N ASN A 112 6.97 12.37 5.75
CA ASN A 112 8.25 13.08 5.83
C ASN A 112 8.70 13.39 7.27
N LYS A 113 7.78 13.46 8.24
CA LYS A 113 8.14 13.64 9.67
C LYS A 113 8.68 12.35 10.29
N ILE A 114 8.28 11.18 9.78
CA ILE A 114 8.69 9.87 10.32
C ILE A 114 10.13 9.54 9.91
N GLY A 115 10.55 9.98 8.73
CA GLY A 115 11.90 9.80 8.22
C GLY A 115 11.98 9.94 6.71
N ASP A 116 13.12 9.51 6.14
CA ASP A 116 13.33 9.51 4.70
C ASP A 116 12.76 8.23 4.07
N PHE A 117 11.84 8.45 3.10
CA PHE A 117 11.16 7.44 2.31
C PHE A 117 11.31 7.77 0.82
N ASP A 118 11.37 6.75 -0.04
CA ASP A 118 11.27 6.94 -1.48
C ASP A 118 9.78 7.12 -1.82
N ILE A 119 9.43 8.36 -2.18
CA ILE A 119 8.06 8.77 -2.46
C ILE A 119 7.98 9.53 -3.79
N GLU A 120 6.95 9.23 -4.55
CA GLU A 120 6.61 9.92 -5.79
C GLU A 120 5.18 10.46 -5.71
N LYS A 121 4.95 11.66 -6.23
CA LYS A 121 3.62 12.25 -6.32
C LYS A 121 3.26 12.48 -7.79
N TYR A 122 2.14 11.93 -8.23
CA TYR A 122 1.67 12.08 -9.59
C TYR A 122 0.14 11.97 -9.64
N ASN A 123 -0.52 12.80 -10.47
CA ASN A 123 -1.97 12.73 -10.73
C ASN A 123 -2.88 12.58 -9.50
N GLY A 124 -2.62 13.31 -8.41
CA GLY A 124 -3.41 13.21 -7.18
C GLY A 124 -3.16 11.91 -6.38
N ILE A 125 -2.09 11.18 -6.67
CA ILE A 125 -1.67 9.97 -5.96
C ILE A 125 -0.31 10.25 -5.33
N LEU A 126 -0.16 9.85 -4.08
CA LEU A 126 1.14 9.75 -3.41
C LEU A 126 1.53 8.28 -3.33
N ARG A 127 2.62 7.90 -3.98
CA ARG A 127 3.18 6.54 -3.94
C ARG A 127 4.40 6.52 -3.04
N LEU A 128 4.50 5.49 -2.20
CA LEU A 128 5.63 5.18 -1.35
C LEU A 128 6.17 3.80 -1.73
N TYR A 129 7.48 3.72 -1.99
CA TYR A 129 8.14 2.49 -2.41
C TYR A 129 8.70 1.72 -1.22
N GLY A 130 8.38 0.44 -1.13
CA GLY A 130 9.08 -0.53 -0.29
C GLY A 130 10.28 -1.14 -1.02
N TYR A 131 10.10 -1.40 -2.31
CA TYR A 131 11.10 -1.93 -3.23
C TYR A 131 11.01 -1.21 -4.57
N LYS A 132 12.16 -0.95 -5.20
CA LYS A 132 12.28 -0.32 -6.52
C LYS A 132 13.43 -0.94 -7.30
#